data_AF-A0A2E7V440-F1
#
_entry.id   AF-A0A2E7V440-F1
#
_cell.length_a   1.000
_cell.length_b   1.000
_cell.length_c   1.000
_cell.angle_alpha   90.00
_cell.angle_beta   90.00
_cell.angle_gamma   90.00
#
_symmetry.space_group_name_H-M   'P 1'
#
loop_
_entity.id
_entity.type
_entity.pdbx_description
1 polymer ?
#
loop_
_entity_poly.entity_id
_entity_poly.type
_entity_poly.pdbx_seq_one_letter_code
_entity_poly.pdbx_strand_id
1 'polypeptide(L)'
;MAVEVIPSGSDIGAEIKGVDLAKSFSEEEVLAINKAFVEHAVLIFRNQPLSARQFAEFSGHFGKLRVHIQKAFQHQEIPEIVYNRNVDEDGNFDEVGASRGVTKDLKLGWHSDTSYEQVPAVATSVHALEVPFSGGNTCFASGYRAYESLPETLKKRLEGLCGEYALGKNRRNAQTQTLT
;
A
#
# COMPACT_ATOMS: atom_id res chain seq x y z
N MET A 1 13.57 12.83 -17.41
CA MET A 1 12.87 12.18 -18.55
C MET A 1 11.37 12.50 -18.40
N ALA A 2 10.55 12.41 -19.45
CA ALA A 2 9.12 12.70 -19.26
C ALA A 2 8.44 11.50 -18.58
N VAL A 3 7.93 11.70 -17.36
CA VAL A 3 7.08 10.74 -16.66
C VAL A 3 5.79 10.58 -17.46
N GLU A 4 5.52 9.37 -17.96
CA GLU A 4 4.28 9.04 -18.67
C GLU A 4 3.32 8.35 -17.71
N VAL A 5 2.08 8.85 -17.62
CA VAL A 5 1.01 8.30 -16.78
C VAL A 5 -0.03 7.65 -17.69
N ILE A 6 -0.23 6.33 -17.54
CA ILE A 6 -1.19 5.56 -18.33
C ILE A 6 -2.28 5.05 -17.38
N PRO A 7 -3.48 5.66 -17.36
CA PRO A 7 -4.57 5.20 -16.51
C PRO A 7 -4.95 3.74 -16.78
N SER A 8 -5.35 3.01 -15.74
CA SER A 8 -5.76 1.60 -15.85
C SER A 8 -7.02 1.39 -16.69
N GLY A 9 -7.77 2.46 -16.99
CA GLY A 9 -9.12 2.40 -17.56
C GLY A 9 -10.22 2.02 -16.54
N SER A 10 -9.85 1.83 -15.26
CA SER A 10 -10.77 1.58 -14.15
C SER A 10 -10.90 2.81 -13.24
N ASP A 11 -11.69 2.68 -12.18
CA ASP A 11 -11.93 3.70 -11.15
C ASP A 11 -10.72 4.05 -10.26
N ILE A 12 -9.63 3.29 -10.37
CA ILE A 12 -8.40 3.43 -9.62
C ILE A 12 -7.22 2.86 -10.41
N GLY A 13 -6.03 3.41 -10.20
CA GLY A 13 -4.79 2.85 -10.73
C GLY A 13 -4.27 3.53 -12.02
N ALA A 14 -2.96 3.66 -12.11
CA ALA A 14 -2.24 4.02 -13.33
C ALA A 14 -0.88 3.30 -13.40
N GLU A 15 -0.42 3.00 -14.62
CA GLU A 15 0.95 2.57 -14.89
C GLU A 15 1.83 3.81 -15.17
N ILE A 16 3.01 3.85 -14.56
CA ILE A 16 4.01 4.89 -14.78
C ILE A 16 5.13 4.35 -15.66
N LYS A 17 5.43 5.05 -16.76
CA LYS A 17 6.53 4.74 -17.69
C LYS A 17 7.52 5.90 -17.81
N GLY A 18 8.66 5.61 -18.44
CA GLY A 18 9.72 6.59 -18.68
C GLY A 18 10.59 6.89 -17.45
N VAL A 19 10.48 6.09 -16.39
CA VAL A 19 11.22 6.25 -15.14
C VAL A 19 12.03 5.01 -14.79
N ASP A 20 13.17 5.24 -14.15
CA ASP A 20 14.07 4.23 -13.62
C ASP A 20 14.20 4.50 -12.12
N LEU A 21 13.52 3.69 -11.31
CA LEU A 21 13.42 3.91 -9.86
C LEU A 21 14.76 3.71 -9.14
N ALA A 22 15.77 3.16 -9.83
CA ALA A 22 17.11 2.96 -9.28
C ALA A 22 17.97 4.24 -9.31
N LYS A 23 17.51 5.30 -9.97
CA LYS A 23 18.21 6.58 -10.14
C LYS A 23 17.64 7.66 -9.26
N SER A 24 18.44 8.72 -9.06
CA SER A 24 17.96 9.95 -8.42
C SER A 24 16.92 10.62 -9.30
N PHE A 25 15.87 11.13 -8.66
CA PHE A 25 14.78 11.88 -9.30
C PHE A 25 15.01 13.38 -9.16
N SER A 26 14.64 14.16 -10.19
CA SER A 26 14.49 15.61 -10.03
C SER A 26 13.26 15.94 -9.18
N GLU A 27 13.22 17.15 -8.61
CA GLU A 27 12.03 17.63 -7.89
C GLU A 27 10.78 17.63 -8.79
N GLU A 28 10.92 17.92 -10.09
CA GLU A 28 9.79 17.90 -11.03
C GLU A 28 9.28 16.48 -11.26
N GLU A 29 10.17 15.48 -11.35
CA GLU A 29 9.77 14.08 -11.51
C GLU A 29 9.06 13.56 -10.26
N VAL A 30 9.58 13.88 -9.07
CA VAL A 30 8.92 13.54 -7.79
C VAL A 30 7.54 14.18 -7.70
N LEU A 31 7.41 15.46 -8.08
CA LEU A 31 6.13 16.17 -8.08
C LEU A 31 5.14 15.54 -9.06
N ALA A 32 5.59 15.18 -10.27
CA ALA A 32 4.75 14.54 -11.27
C ALA A 32 4.23 13.18 -10.78
N ILE A 33 5.09 12.36 -10.17
CA ILE A 33 4.72 11.05 -9.60
C ILE A 33 3.74 11.22 -8.43
N ASN A 34 4.00 12.15 -7.52
CA ASN A 34 3.09 12.42 -6.39
C ASN A 34 1.72 12.91 -6.87
N LYS A 35 1.68 13.77 -7.89
CA LYS A 35 0.42 14.20 -8.51
C LYS A 35 -0.35 13.02 -9.10
N ALA A 36 0.33 12.15 -9.84
CA ALA A 36 -0.28 10.93 -10.37
C ALA A 36 -0.80 10.01 -9.25
N PHE A 37 -0.08 9.91 -8.13
CA PHE A 37 -0.51 9.12 -6.97
C PHE A 37 -1.79 9.68 -6.35
N VAL A 38 -1.89 11.01 -6.17
CA VAL A 38 -3.11 11.65 -5.64
C VAL A 38 -4.30 11.45 -6.60
N GLU A 39 -4.07 11.50 -7.91
CA GLU A 39 -5.12 11.37 -8.92
C GLU A 39 -5.60 9.93 -9.11
N HIS A 40 -4.69 8.96 -9.06
CA HIS A 40 -5.00 7.56 -9.38
C HIS A 40 -5.00 6.61 -8.18
N ALA A 41 -4.57 7.06 -6.99
CA ALA A 41 -4.45 6.35 -5.71
C ALA A 41 -3.57 5.07 -5.69
N VAL A 42 -3.31 4.45 -6.85
CA VAL A 42 -2.43 3.28 -7.01
C VAL A 42 -1.55 3.51 -8.23
N LEU A 43 -0.24 3.38 -8.07
CA LEU A 43 0.71 3.48 -9.17
C LEU A 43 1.44 2.16 -9.38
N ILE A 44 1.58 1.75 -10.65
CA ILE A 44 2.27 0.53 -11.04
C ILE A 44 3.54 0.91 -11.81
N PHE A 45 4.67 0.41 -11.35
CA PHE A 45 5.96 0.56 -12.02
C PHE A 45 6.43 -0.82 -12.47
N ARG A 46 6.60 -1.02 -13.78
CA ARG A 46 7.03 -2.30 -14.36
C ARG A 46 8.56 -2.35 -14.49
N ASN A 47 9.12 -3.56 -14.37
CA ASN A 47 10.52 -3.87 -14.66
C ASN A 47 11.52 -3.04 -13.84
N GLN A 48 11.35 -2.99 -12.52
CA GLN A 48 12.20 -2.24 -11.59
C GLN A 48 13.01 -3.21 -10.70
N PRO A 49 14.22 -3.62 -11.11
CA PRO A 49 15.08 -4.52 -10.32
C PRO A 49 15.82 -3.74 -9.22
N LEU A 50 15.08 -3.24 -8.23
CA LEU A 50 15.64 -2.41 -7.17
C LEU A 50 16.34 -3.24 -6.09
N SER A 51 17.46 -2.71 -5.58
CA SER A 51 17.96 -3.12 -4.27
C SER A 51 17.03 -2.62 -3.16
N ALA A 52 17.11 -3.22 -1.97
CA ALA A 52 16.37 -2.78 -0.80
C ALA A 52 16.62 -1.28 -0.50
N ARG A 53 17.87 -0.82 -0.60
CA ARG A 53 18.21 0.61 -0.42
C ARG A 53 17.49 1.51 -1.43
N GLN A 54 17.56 1.18 -2.72
CA GLN A 54 16.88 1.96 -3.76
C GLN A 54 15.36 1.97 -3.58
N PHE A 55 14.78 0.85 -3.16
CA PHE A 55 13.35 0.77 -2.86
C PHE A 55 12.94 1.66 -1.68
N ALA A 56 13.74 1.70 -0.61
CA ALA A 56 13.53 2.62 0.50
C ALA A 56 13.68 4.09 0.07
N GLU A 57 14.75 4.42 -0.65
CA GLU A 57 15.01 5.78 -1.16
C GLU A 57 13.84 6.28 -2.02
N PHE A 58 13.40 5.46 -2.98
CA PHE A 58 12.24 5.78 -3.82
C PHE A 58 10.96 5.98 -2.98
N SER A 59 10.68 5.06 -2.06
CA SER A 59 9.48 5.15 -1.20
C SER A 59 9.49 6.39 -0.30
N GLY A 60 10.69 6.88 0.06
CA GLY A 60 10.87 8.10 0.84
C GLY A 60 10.38 9.37 0.13
N HIS A 61 10.21 9.36 -1.20
CA HIS A 61 9.66 10.50 -1.94
C HIS A 61 8.16 10.74 -1.70
N PHE A 62 7.45 9.79 -1.09
CA PHE A 62 6.04 9.94 -0.69
C PHE A 62 5.88 10.38 0.77
N GLY A 63 6.95 10.35 1.56
CA GLY A 63 6.94 10.76 2.96
C GLY A 63 7.94 10.00 3.84
N LYS A 64 7.87 10.25 5.14
CA LYS A 64 8.74 9.59 6.11
C LYS A 64 8.39 8.09 6.23
N LEU A 65 9.35 7.24 5.90
CA LEU A 65 9.25 5.80 6.10
C LEU A 65 9.06 5.46 7.59
N ARG A 66 8.26 4.42 7.86
CA ARG A 66 7.97 3.94 9.22
C ARG A 66 8.48 2.52 9.39
N VAL A 67 9.10 2.28 10.54
CA VAL A 67 9.49 0.92 10.96
C VAL A 67 8.23 0.14 11.33
N HIS A 68 7.95 -0.93 10.60
CA HIS A 68 6.77 -1.76 10.85
C HIS A 68 6.92 -2.53 12.18
N ILE A 69 5.83 -2.73 12.91
CA ILE A 69 5.80 -3.49 14.18
C ILE A 69 6.29 -4.95 14.09
N GLN A 70 6.43 -5.52 12.89
CA GLN A 70 6.73 -6.95 12.67
C GLN A 70 8.24 -7.18 12.59
N LYS A 71 8.92 -7.04 13.72
CA LYS A 71 10.39 -7.10 13.83
C LYS A 71 11.04 -8.33 13.19
N ALA A 72 10.40 -9.50 13.31
CA ALA A 72 10.94 -10.75 12.78
C ALA A 72 11.08 -10.78 11.25
N PHE A 73 10.41 -9.86 10.53
CA PHE A 73 10.40 -9.81 9.08
C PHE A 73 11.05 -8.54 8.52
N GLN A 74 11.64 -7.71 9.39
CA GLN A 74 12.35 -6.51 8.96
C GLN A 74 13.61 -6.88 8.20
N HIS A 75 13.96 -6.07 7.20
CA HIS A 75 15.28 -6.15 6.58
C HIS A 75 16.36 -5.81 7.62
N GLN A 76 17.41 -6.63 7.71
CA GLN A 76 18.41 -6.54 8.78
C GLN A 76 19.08 -5.16 8.88
N GLU A 77 19.36 -4.54 7.73
CA GLU A 77 20.01 -3.22 7.67
C GLU A 77 19.05 -2.03 7.49
N ILE A 78 17.81 -2.28 7.07
CA ILE A 78 16.84 -1.24 6.67
C ILE A 78 15.49 -1.57 7.33
N PRO A 79 15.32 -1.29 8.63
CA PRO A 79 14.19 -1.78 9.41
C PRO A 79 12.82 -1.26 8.95
N GLU A 80 12.79 -0.22 8.11
CA GLU A 80 11.60 0.28 7.43
C GLU A 80 11.06 -0.67 6.35
N ILE A 81 11.89 -1.59 5.84
CA ILE A 81 11.48 -2.61 4.88
C ILE A 81 11.07 -3.87 5.63
N VAL A 82 9.94 -4.46 5.24
CA VAL A 82 9.49 -5.77 5.72
C VAL A 82 9.28 -6.74 4.58
N TYR A 83 9.66 -7.99 4.80
CA TYR A 83 9.37 -9.08 3.88
C TYR A 83 7.96 -9.64 4.12
N ASN A 84 7.16 -9.63 3.05
CA ASN A 84 5.95 -10.42 2.93
C ASN A 84 6.27 -11.64 2.09
N ARG A 85 6.54 -12.77 2.75
CA ARG A 85 6.99 -14.03 2.15
C ARG A 85 6.23 -15.21 2.75
N ASN A 86 6.08 -16.26 1.96
CA ASN A 86 5.54 -17.57 2.38
C ASN A 86 6.60 -18.67 2.33
N VAL A 87 7.87 -18.29 2.10
CA VAL A 87 9.03 -19.17 2.13
C VAL A 87 10.08 -18.61 3.08
N ASP A 88 10.86 -19.48 3.70
CA ASP A 88 12.03 -19.11 4.50
C ASP A 88 13.27 -18.86 3.62
N GLU A 89 14.41 -18.59 4.26
CA GLU A 89 15.67 -18.30 3.56
C GLU A 89 16.24 -19.50 2.80
N ASP A 90 15.84 -20.72 3.18
CA ASP A 90 16.21 -21.97 2.53
C ASP A 90 15.20 -22.38 1.43
N GLY A 91 14.16 -21.58 1.22
CA GLY A 91 13.11 -21.82 0.22
C GLY A 91 12.02 -22.82 0.66
N ASN A 92 12.00 -23.22 1.92
CA ASN A 92 10.93 -24.07 2.46
C ASN A 92 9.70 -23.24 2.79
N PHE A 93 8.52 -23.87 2.81
CA PHE A 93 7.27 -23.19 3.16
C PHE A 93 7.31 -22.67 4.60
N ASP A 94 7.16 -21.35 4.77
CA ASP A 94 7.06 -20.67 6.06
C ASP A 94 5.59 -20.45 6.40
N GLU A 95 5.04 -21.32 7.26
CA GLU A 95 3.64 -21.23 7.70
C GLU A 95 3.34 -19.90 8.42
N VAL A 96 4.31 -19.40 9.21
CA VAL A 96 4.14 -18.14 9.96
C VAL A 96 4.09 -16.98 8.97
N GLY A 97 5.04 -16.90 8.05
CA GLY A 97 5.06 -15.93 6.96
C GLY A 97 3.78 -15.96 6.12
N ALA A 98 3.37 -17.15 5.69
CA ALA A 98 2.17 -17.36 4.87
C ALA A 98 0.89 -16.91 5.60
N SER A 99 0.75 -17.22 6.90
CA SER A 99 -0.45 -16.89 7.67
C SER A 99 -0.71 -15.38 7.81
N ARG A 100 0.32 -14.54 7.64
CA ARG A 100 0.21 -13.07 7.74
C ARG A 100 -0.54 -12.45 6.57
N GLY A 101 -0.44 -13.06 5.38
CA GLY A 101 -1.10 -12.58 4.16
C GLY A 101 -2.48 -13.20 3.92
N VAL A 102 -2.92 -14.12 4.78
CA VAL A 102 -4.13 -14.92 4.55
C VAL A 102 -5.19 -14.61 5.60
N THR A 103 -6.32 -14.10 5.14
CA THR A 103 -7.58 -14.21 5.89
C THR A 103 -8.35 -15.43 5.38
N LYS A 104 -8.89 -16.23 6.30
CA LYS A 104 -9.80 -17.34 5.96
C LYS A 104 -11.17 -16.85 5.48
N ASP A 105 -11.49 -15.59 5.74
CA ASP A 105 -12.71 -14.92 5.27
C ASP A 105 -12.31 -13.78 4.33
N LEU A 106 -12.51 -13.98 3.02
CA LEU A 106 -12.20 -12.99 1.99
C LEU A 106 -13.01 -11.71 2.16
N LYS A 107 -14.18 -11.74 2.84
CA LYS A 107 -14.93 -10.52 3.17
C LYS A 107 -14.23 -9.66 4.22
N LEU A 108 -13.38 -10.28 5.04
CA LEU A 108 -12.51 -9.61 6.01
C LEU A 108 -11.13 -9.26 5.43
N GLY A 109 -10.89 -9.54 4.15
CA GLY A 109 -9.59 -9.31 3.50
C GLY A 109 -9.35 -7.88 3.03
N TRP A 110 -10.42 -7.13 2.78
CA TRP A 110 -10.33 -5.70 2.44
C TRP A 110 -9.92 -4.89 3.66
N HIS A 111 -8.86 -4.12 3.51
CA HIS A 111 -8.34 -3.26 4.57
C HIS A 111 -7.66 -2.03 3.97
N SER A 112 -7.46 -1.02 4.81
CA SER A 112 -6.50 0.06 4.57
C SER A 112 -5.41 -0.09 5.63
N ASP A 113 -4.15 -0.14 5.18
CA ASP A 113 -3.03 -0.29 6.10
C ASP A 113 -3.01 0.81 7.15
N THR A 114 -2.68 0.44 8.38
CA THR A 114 -2.51 1.38 9.52
C THR A 114 -3.74 2.25 9.82
N SER A 115 -4.94 1.91 9.35
CA SER A 115 -6.16 2.67 9.67
C SER A 115 -6.49 2.69 11.17
N TYR A 116 -5.90 1.79 11.94
CA TYR A 116 -5.97 1.75 13.40
C TYR A 116 -4.97 2.69 14.08
N GLU A 117 -4.14 3.44 13.34
CA GLU A 117 -3.25 4.46 13.91
C GLU A 117 -3.92 5.83 13.91
N GLN A 118 -3.47 6.72 14.81
CA GLN A 118 -3.99 8.09 14.90
C GLN A 118 -3.69 8.88 13.62
N VAL A 119 -2.51 8.65 13.04
CA VAL A 119 -2.08 9.21 11.75
C VAL A 119 -1.69 8.04 10.85
N PRO A 120 -2.64 7.52 10.04
CA PRO A 120 -2.37 6.45 9.10
C PRO A 120 -1.26 6.77 8.11
N ALA A 121 -0.68 5.74 7.51
CA ALA A 121 0.23 5.87 6.39
C ALA A 121 -0.50 6.47 5.17
N VAL A 122 0.18 7.38 4.48
CA VAL A 122 -0.32 8.00 3.25
C VAL A 122 -0.18 7.05 2.06
N ALA A 123 0.81 6.16 2.09
CA ALA A 123 1.08 5.21 1.04
C ALA A 123 1.68 3.91 1.60
N THR A 124 1.38 2.80 0.93
CA THR A 124 2.08 1.52 1.07
C THR A 124 2.77 1.22 -0.25
N SER A 125 4.08 1.01 -0.21
CA SER A 125 4.87 0.54 -1.35
C SER A 125 5.09 -0.96 -1.25
N VAL A 126 4.91 -1.68 -2.36
CA VAL A 126 5.21 -3.12 -2.46
C VAL A 126 6.11 -3.37 -3.66
N HIS A 127 7.24 -4.02 -3.43
CA HIS A 127 8.17 -4.45 -4.47
C HIS A 127 8.15 -5.97 -4.60
N ALA A 128 7.78 -6.47 -5.79
CA ALA A 128 7.70 -7.90 -6.04
C ALA A 128 9.09 -8.47 -6.33
N LEU A 129 9.59 -9.31 -5.42
CA LEU A 129 10.86 -10.04 -5.58
C LEU A 129 10.65 -11.40 -6.24
N GLU A 130 9.63 -12.12 -5.79
CA GLU A 130 9.21 -13.41 -6.32
C GLU A 130 7.69 -13.41 -6.48
N VAL A 131 7.20 -13.94 -7.60
CA VAL A 131 5.78 -13.96 -7.94
C VAL A 131 5.37 -15.40 -8.26
N PRO A 132 4.27 -15.91 -7.68
CA PRO A 132 3.81 -17.25 -7.99
C PRO A 132 3.41 -17.37 -9.45
N PHE A 133 3.57 -18.56 -10.03
CA PHE A 133 3.17 -18.84 -11.42
C PHE A 133 1.68 -18.54 -11.66
N SER A 134 0.83 -18.75 -10.65
CA SER A 134 -0.60 -18.49 -10.71
C SER A 134 -1.14 -18.03 -9.36
N GLY A 135 -2.13 -17.13 -9.37
CA GLY A 135 -2.72 -16.57 -8.16
C GLY A 135 -1.87 -15.46 -7.54
N GLY A 136 -2.10 -15.15 -6.26
CA GLY A 136 -1.35 -14.09 -5.55
C GLY A 136 -1.71 -12.66 -5.99
N ASN A 137 -2.85 -12.49 -6.66
CA ASN A 137 -3.29 -11.17 -7.12
C ASN A 137 -3.57 -10.24 -5.92
N THR A 138 -3.08 -9.01 -6.00
CA THR A 138 -3.49 -7.91 -5.12
C THR A 138 -4.61 -7.13 -5.78
N CYS A 139 -5.75 -7.00 -5.11
CA CYS A 139 -6.89 -6.22 -5.59
C CYS A 139 -6.98 -4.89 -4.84
N PHE A 140 -7.40 -3.85 -5.55
CA PHE A 140 -7.60 -2.51 -4.99
C PHE A 140 -9.04 -2.05 -5.24
N ALA A 141 -9.57 -1.21 -4.34
CA ALA A 141 -10.89 -0.60 -4.47
C ALA A 141 -10.79 0.89 -4.13
N SER A 142 -11.48 1.73 -4.89
CA SER A 142 -11.50 3.18 -4.65
C SER A 142 -12.54 3.53 -3.59
N GLY A 143 -12.09 3.97 -2.42
CA GLY A 143 -12.96 4.54 -1.39
C GLY A 143 -13.66 5.81 -1.89
N TYR A 144 -12.97 6.63 -2.70
CA TYR A 144 -13.52 7.84 -3.31
C TYR A 144 -14.70 7.51 -4.23
N ARG A 145 -14.51 6.62 -5.21
CA ARG A 145 -15.59 6.24 -6.14
C ARG A 145 -16.73 5.52 -5.44
N ALA A 146 -16.41 4.66 -4.46
CA ALA A 146 -17.43 4.02 -3.64
C ALA A 146 -18.31 5.08 -2.94
N TYR A 147 -17.70 6.08 -2.29
CA TYR A 147 -18.43 7.17 -1.64
C TYR A 147 -19.23 8.03 -2.64
N GLU A 148 -18.62 8.45 -3.75
CA GLU A 148 -19.28 9.26 -4.78
C GLU A 148 -20.53 8.57 -5.35
N SER A 149 -20.48 7.24 -5.51
CA SER A 149 -21.58 6.43 -6.02
C SER A 149 -22.75 6.22 -5.05
N LEU A 150 -22.58 6.58 -3.76
CA LEU A 150 -23.65 6.41 -2.77
C LEU A 150 -24.83 7.35 -3.05
N PRO A 151 -26.08 6.91 -2.79
CA PRO A 151 -27.23 7.81 -2.78
C PRO A 151 -27.02 8.97 -1.80
N GLU A 152 -27.48 10.17 -2.16
CA GLU A 152 -27.35 11.38 -1.33
C GLU A 152 -27.94 11.22 0.08
N THR A 153 -28.99 10.41 0.22
CA THR A 153 -29.58 10.09 1.53
C THR A 153 -28.62 9.32 2.44
N LEU A 154 -27.78 8.46 1.86
CA LEU A 154 -26.78 7.72 2.61
C LEU A 154 -25.56 8.59 2.92
N LYS A 155 -25.10 9.44 1.98
CA LYS A 155 -24.03 10.42 2.24
C LYS A 155 -24.38 11.31 3.44
N LYS A 156 -25.57 11.90 3.44
CA LYS A 156 -26.10 12.71 4.57
C LYS A 156 -26.18 11.95 5.88
N ARG A 157 -26.45 10.64 5.84
CA ARG A 157 -26.48 9.80 7.04
C ARG A 157 -25.08 9.51 7.58
N LEU A 158 -24.08 9.48 6.71
CA LEU A 158 -22.68 9.24 7.08
C LEU A 158 -21.97 10.52 7.56
N GLU A 159 -22.44 11.70 7.17
CA GLU A 159 -21.89 12.99 7.59
C GLU A 159 -21.74 13.07 9.12
N GLY A 160 -20.53 13.42 9.57
CA GLY A 160 -20.20 13.60 10.98
C GLY A 160 -20.10 12.31 11.80
N LEU A 161 -20.28 11.14 11.19
CA LEU A 161 -20.02 9.87 11.87
C LEU A 161 -18.53 9.61 12.01
N CYS A 162 -18.17 8.83 13.04
CA CYS A 162 -16.81 8.34 13.23
C CYS A 162 -16.77 6.82 13.22
N GLY A 163 -15.69 6.25 12.70
CA GLY A 163 -15.36 4.84 12.79
C GLY A 163 -14.28 4.59 13.84
N GLU A 164 -14.43 3.52 14.63
CA GLU A 164 -13.36 2.99 15.48
C GLU A 164 -12.60 1.89 14.74
N TYR A 165 -11.30 2.07 14.57
CA TYR A 165 -10.42 1.13 13.87
C TYR A 165 -9.41 0.52 14.83
N ALA A 166 -9.32 -0.80 14.90
CA ALA A 166 -8.41 -1.52 15.79
C ALA A 166 -7.63 -2.59 15.03
N LEU A 167 -6.37 -2.82 15.46
CA LEU A 167 -5.58 -3.94 14.96
C LEU A 167 -6.05 -5.26 15.61
N GLY A 168 -6.56 -6.16 14.78
CA GLY A 168 -7.10 -7.44 15.23
C GLY A 168 -8.31 -7.28 16.17
N LYS A 169 -8.47 -8.19 17.14
CA LYS A 169 -9.61 -8.17 18.08
C LYS A 169 -9.39 -7.25 19.29
N ASN A 170 -8.24 -6.57 19.39
CA ASN A 170 -7.88 -5.81 20.58
C ASN A 170 -8.35 -4.34 20.50
N ARG A 171 -9.53 -4.08 21.07
CA ARG A 171 -10.12 -2.72 21.10
C ARG A 171 -9.35 -1.70 21.94
N ARG A 172 -8.37 -2.12 22.77
CA ARG A 172 -7.53 -1.18 23.53
C ARG A 172 -6.62 -0.32 22.63
N ASN A 173 -6.39 -0.75 21.39
CA ASN A 173 -5.60 -0.03 20.41
C ASN A 173 -6.49 0.73 19.40
N ALA A 174 -7.79 0.83 19.67
CA ALA A 174 -8.72 1.45 18.74
C ALA A 174 -8.45 2.95 18.60
N GLN A 175 -8.48 3.44 17.37
CA GLN A 175 -8.44 4.86 17.05
C GLN A 175 -9.75 5.25 16.39
N THR A 176 -10.29 6.37 16.84
CA THR A 176 -11.51 6.94 16.28
C THR A 176 -11.12 7.91 15.17
N GLN A 177 -11.62 7.66 13.97
CA GLN A 177 -11.46 8.57 12.83
C GLN A 177 -12.81 9.04 12.34
N THR A 178 -12.92 10.33 12.04
CA THR A 178 -14.10 10.90 11.39
C THR A 178 -14.19 10.30 9.99
N LEU A 179 -15.38 9.85 9.61
CA LEU A 179 -15.68 9.45 8.24
C LEU A 179 -15.82 10.73 7.42
N THR A 180 -14.78 11.07 6.66
CA THR A 180 -14.77 12.21 5.73
C THR A 180 -14.97 11.76 4.31
#